data_AF-A0A2S5TBG7-F1
#
_entry.id   AF-A0A2S5TBG7-F1
#
_cell.length_a   1.000
_cell.length_b   1.000
_cell.length_c   1.000
_cell.angle_alpha   90.00
_cell.angle_beta   90.00
_cell.angle_gamma   90.00
#
_symmetry.space_group_name_H-M   'P 1'
#
loop_
_entity.id
_entity.type
_entity.pdbx_description
1 polymer ?
#
loop_
_entity_poly.entity_id
_entity_poly.type
_entity_poly.pdbx_seq_one_letter_code
_entity_poly.pdbx_strand_id
1 'polypeptide(L)'
;MSLAERRRKRRRERKQPLEVRMTMRFKFGDEADDVITMMDDRSIPMVDNVFKNRDKIVRGFVGLLVRAGLKQPKVAGEVFPLLKLLRNKRS
;
A
#
# COMPACT_ATOMS: atom_id res chain seq x y z
N MET A 1 -6.58 -19.92 -38.28
CA MET A 1 -7.24 -19.67 -36.97
C MET A 1 -8.32 -18.63 -37.13
N SER A 2 -9.55 -18.99 -36.76
CA SER A 2 -10.69 -18.09 -36.76
C SER A 2 -10.54 -16.98 -35.70
N LEU A 3 -11.20 -15.83 -35.89
CA LEU A 3 -11.25 -14.75 -34.89
C LEU A 3 -11.77 -15.22 -33.53
N ALA A 4 -12.66 -16.22 -33.52
CA ALA A 4 -13.17 -16.83 -32.29
C ALA A 4 -12.13 -17.68 -31.57
N GLU A 5 -11.27 -18.39 -32.32
CA GLU A 5 -10.17 -19.19 -31.76
C GLU A 5 -9.08 -18.30 -31.16
N ARG A 6 -8.73 -17.18 -31.84
CA ARG A 6 -7.79 -16.18 -31.31
C ARG A 6 -8.29 -15.55 -30.01
N ARG A 7 -9.60 -15.22 -29.92
CA ARG A 7 -10.22 -14.70 -28.69
C ARG A 7 -10.24 -15.72 -27.57
N ARG A 8 -10.54 -17.00 -27.85
CA ARG A 8 -10.50 -18.09 -26.86
C ARG A 8 -9.08 -18.36 -26.37
N LYS A 9 -8.07 -18.34 -27.25
CA LYS A 9 -6.66 -18.50 -26.87
C LYS A 9 -6.17 -17.36 -25.97
N ARG A 10 -6.44 -16.11 -26.31
CA ARG A 10 -6.14 -14.94 -25.45
C ARG A 10 -6.82 -14.99 -24.08
N ARG A 11 -8.02 -15.57 -23.99
CA ARG A 11 -8.74 -15.72 -22.72
C ARG A 11 -8.20 -16.88 -21.88
N ARG A 12 -7.66 -17.93 -22.51
CA ARG A 12 -6.99 -19.07 -21.84
C ARG A 12 -5.56 -18.74 -21.38
N GLU A 13 -4.87 -17.83 -22.07
CA GLU A 13 -3.59 -17.26 -21.62
C GLU A 13 -3.75 -16.21 -20.51
N ARG A 14 -4.95 -16.03 -19.95
CA ARG A 14 -5.15 -15.26 -18.71
C ARG A 14 -4.32 -15.93 -17.62
N LYS A 15 -3.15 -15.34 -17.39
CA LYS A 15 -2.15 -15.76 -16.41
C LYS A 15 -2.85 -16.04 -15.09
N GLN A 16 -2.68 -17.25 -14.56
CA GLN A 16 -3.14 -17.57 -13.22
C GLN A 16 -2.49 -16.57 -12.25
N PRO A 17 -3.25 -16.02 -11.27
CA PRO A 17 -2.68 -15.09 -10.31
C PRO A 17 -1.50 -15.72 -9.59
N LEU A 18 -0.38 -15.01 -9.52
CA LEU A 18 0.74 -15.44 -8.70
C LEU A 18 0.41 -15.06 -7.25
N GLU A 19 0.28 -16.04 -6.36
CA GLU A 19 0.15 -15.76 -4.93
C GLU A 19 1.50 -15.33 -4.36
N VAL A 20 1.52 -14.16 -3.71
CA VAL A 20 2.72 -13.61 -3.09
C VAL A 20 2.42 -13.21 -1.66
N ARG A 21 3.33 -13.54 -0.74
CA ARG A 21 3.28 -13.07 0.64
C ARG A 21 3.99 -11.72 0.77
N MET A 22 3.29 -10.72 1.29
CA MET A 22 3.79 -9.35 1.36
C MET A 22 3.69 -8.78 2.77
N THR A 23 4.82 -8.25 3.23
CA THR A 23 4.94 -7.45 4.45
C THR A 23 5.36 -6.03 4.05
N MET A 24 4.69 -5.02 4.58
CA MET A 24 5.01 -3.62 4.33
C MET A 24 5.16 -2.88 5.66
N ARG A 25 6.35 -2.32 5.87
CA ARG A 25 6.74 -1.57 7.06
C ARG A 25 7.24 -0.19 6.66
N PHE A 26 6.86 0.82 7.43
CA PHE A 26 7.34 2.18 7.28
C PHE A 26 8.26 2.50 8.46
N LYS A 27 9.51 2.88 8.18
CA LYS A 27 10.47 3.35 9.16
C LYS A 27 10.50 4.88 9.09
N PHE A 28 10.14 5.54 10.18
CA PHE A 28 10.03 7.00 10.27
C PHE A 28 11.18 7.65 11.04
N GLY A 29 12.00 6.87 11.72
CA GLY A 29 13.14 7.30 12.54
C GLY A 29 14.04 6.11 12.85
N ASP A 30 15.12 6.32 13.59
CA ASP A 30 16.13 5.29 13.84
C ASP A 30 15.82 4.35 15.03
N GLU A 31 14.88 4.75 15.89
CA GLU A 31 14.44 3.93 17.02
C GLU A 31 13.54 2.78 16.55
N ALA A 32 13.55 1.66 17.28
CA ALA A 32 12.72 0.50 16.96
C ALA A 32 11.20 0.83 16.98
N ASP A 33 10.80 1.76 17.83
CA ASP A 33 9.41 2.19 17.99
C ASP A 33 8.94 3.15 16.88
N ASP A 34 9.86 3.61 16.03
CA ASP A 34 9.55 4.44 14.86
C ASP A 34 9.22 3.59 13.61
N VAL A 35 8.94 2.30 13.79
CA VAL A 35 8.54 1.38 12.71
C VAL A 35 7.06 1.04 12.82
N ILE A 36 6.29 1.39 11.79
CA ILE A 36 4.88 1.02 11.66
C ILE A 36 4.71 -0.08 10.62
N THR A 37 4.25 -1.25 11.06
CA THR A 37 3.86 -2.35 10.17
C THR A 37 2.43 -2.14 9.67
N MET A 38 2.28 -1.95 8.36
CA MET A 38 0.97 -1.75 7.72
C MET A 38 0.38 -3.02 7.16
N MET A 39 1.24 -3.93 6.72
CA MET A 39 0.86 -5.26 6.24
C MET A 39 1.86 -6.24 6.81
N ASP A 40 1.36 -7.33 7.38
CA ASP A 40 2.19 -8.39 7.93
C ASP A 40 1.76 -9.72 7.31
N ASP A 41 2.70 -10.33 6.58
CA ASP A 41 2.57 -11.61 5.89
C ASP A 41 1.25 -11.82 5.13
N ARG A 42 0.81 -10.79 4.40
CA ARG A 42 -0.49 -10.83 3.71
C ARG A 42 -0.34 -11.57 2.38
N SER A 43 -1.19 -12.56 2.13
CA SER A 43 -1.33 -13.17 0.80
C SER A 43 -2.00 -12.18 -0.15
N ILE A 44 -1.34 -11.87 -1.26
CA ILE A 44 -1.84 -10.97 -2.28
C ILE A 44 -1.80 -11.68 -3.63
N PRO A 45 -2.95 -11.86 -4.30
CA PRO A 45 -2.97 -12.39 -5.66
C PRO A 45 -2.45 -11.33 -6.62
N MET A 46 -1.26 -11.56 -7.19
CA MET A 46 -0.72 -10.74 -8.26
C MET A 46 -1.36 -11.15 -9.58
N VAL A 47 -2.41 -10.42 -9.96
CA VAL A 47 -3.08 -10.56 -11.26
C VAL A 47 -2.39 -9.63 -12.27
N ASP A 48 -2.13 -10.16 -13.47
CA ASP A 48 -1.47 -9.44 -14.57
C ASP A 48 -0.05 -8.96 -14.25
N ASN A 49 0.26 -7.68 -14.50
CA ASN A 49 1.59 -7.09 -14.37
C ASN A 49 1.50 -5.85 -13.47
N VAL A 50 2.44 -5.72 -12.52
CA VAL A 50 2.60 -4.55 -11.64
C VAL A 50 2.57 -3.24 -12.42
N PHE A 51 3.22 -3.17 -13.58
CA PHE A 51 3.27 -1.96 -14.41
C PHE A 51 1.89 -1.58 -14.99
N LYS A 52 1.01 -2.55 -15.27
CA LYS A 52 -0.36 -2.27 -15.74
C LYS A 52 -1.24 -1.68 -14.65
N ASN A 53 -0.95 -1.99 -13.38
CA ASN A 53 -1.68 -1.50 -12.21
C ASN A 53 -0.92 -0.41 -11.44
N ARG A 54 0.16 0.15 -12.01
CA ARG A 54 1.04 1.13 -11.36
C ARG A 54 0.24 2.24 -10.68
N ASP A 55 -0.66 2.90 -11.40
CA ASP A 55 -1.40 4.04 -10.85
C ASP A 55 -2.31 3.66 -9.68
N LYS A 56 -2.93 2.46 -9.72
CA LYS A 56 -3.73 1.94 -8.62
C LYS A 56 -2.86 1.60 -7.41
N ILE A 57 -1.72 0.97 -7.64
CA ILE A 57 -0.75 0.63 -6.59
C ILE A 57 -0.20 1.90 -5.95
N VAL A 58 0.20 2.90 -6.74
CA VAL A 58 0.70 4.19 -6.27
C VAL A 58 -0.36 4.90 -5.43
N ARG A 59 -1.62 4.99 -5.90
CA ARG A 59 -2.71 5.59 -5.12
C ARG A 59 -2.94 4.87 -3.79
N GLY A 60 -2.95 3.54 -3.79
CA GLY A 60 -3.08 2.74 -2.58
C GLY A 60 -1.91 2.95 -1.61
N PHE A 61 -0.68 2.98 -2.14
CA PHE A 61 0.53 3.21 -1.37
C PHE A 61 0.56 4.60 -0.73
N VAL A 62 0.19 5.66 -1.46
CA VAL A 62 0.07 7.01 -0.93
C VAL A 62 -0.96 7.07 0.21
N GLY A 63 -2.12 6.42 0.05
CA GLY A 63 -3.12 6.33 1.12
C GLY A 63 -2.59 5.62 2.36
N LEU A 64 -1.78 4.56 2.19
CA LEU A 64 -1.14 3.85 3.30
C LEU A 64 -0.07 4.71 3.99
N LEU A 65 0.73 5.47 3.24
CA LEU A 65 1.70 6.42 3.81
C LEU A 65 1.03 7.49 4.66
N VAL A 66 -0.04 8.11 4.15
CA VAL A 66 -0.81 9.10 4.91
C VAL A 66 -1.37 8.48 6.19
N ARG A 67 -1.96 7.28 6.09
CA ARG A 67 -2.46 6.56 7.27
C ARG A 67 -1.34 6.19 8.24
N ALA A 68 -0.13 5.92 7.75
CA ALA A 68 1.03 5.61 8.57
C ALA A 68 1.53 6.84 9.33
N GLY A 69 1.72 7.96 8.62
CA GLY A 69 2.13 9.22 9.25
C GLY A 69 1.15 9.69 10.31
N LEU A 70 -0.17 9.50 10.10
CA LEU A 70 -1.18 9.81 11.12
C LEU A 70 -1.15 8.87 12.33
N LYS A 71 -0.68 7.62 12.18
CA LYS A 71 -0.55 6.66 13.28
C LYS A 71 0.68 6.90 14.13
N GLN A 72 1.72 7.58 13.61
CA GLN A 72 2.91 7.92 14.39
C GLN A 72 2.71 9.26 15.12
N PRO A 73 2.73 9.30 16.46
CA PRO A 73 2.49 10.53 17.22
C PRO A 73 3.48 11.66 16.87
N LYS A 74 4.75 11.31 16.63
CA LYS A 74 5.80 12.26 16.25
C LYS A 74 5.50 12.94 14.89
N VAL A 75 4.89 12.21 13.95
CA VAL A 75 4.62 12.69 12.57
C VAL A 75 3.22 13.33 12.44
N ALA A 76 2.22 12.83 13.15
CA ALA A 76 0.84 13.31 13.07
C ALA A 76 0.71 14.82 13.40
N GLY A 77 1.54 15.33 14.33
CA GLY A 77 1.59 16.75 14.69
C GLY A 77 2.19 17.66 13.62
N GLU A 78 2.94 17.13 12.65
CA GLU A 78 3.48 17.88 11.51
C GLU A 78 2.52 17.87 10.31
N VAL A 79 1.86 16.74 10.08
CA VAL A 79 0.94 16.56 8.94
C VAL A 79 -0.43 17.22 9.18
N PHE A 80 -0.86 17.36 10.44
CA PHE A 80 -2.14 17.97 10.80
C PHE A 80 -1.93 19.13 11.81
N PRO A 81 -1.95 20.41 11.36
CA PRO A 81 -1.75 21.57 12.24
C PRO A 81 -2.75 21.64 13.41
N LEU A 82 -3.95 21.09 13.24
CA LEU A 82 -4.99 21.03 14.28
C LEU A 82 -4.60 20.16 15.49
N LEU A 83 -3.76 19.14 15.31
CA LEU A 83 -3.31 18.29 16.43
C LEU A 83 -2.28 19.01 17.32
N LYS A 84 -1.48 19.92 16.78
CA LYS A 84 -0.59 20.81 17.57
C LYS A 84 -1.38 21.71 18.51
N LEU A 85 -2.54 22.21 18.07
CA LEU A 85 -3.42 23.07 18.88
C LEU A 85 -4.05 22.35 20.08
N LEU A 86 -4.36 21.05 19.95
CA LEU A 86 -4.89 20.25 21.06
C LEU A 86 -3.82 19.87 22.09
N ARG A 87 -2.55 19.73 21.67
CA ARG A 87 -1.42 19.45 22.57
C ARG A 87 -1.13 20.63 23.51
N ASN A 88 -1.40 21.86 23.08
CA ASN A 88 -1.12 23.08 23.84
C ASN A 88 -2.18 23.45 24.90
N LYS A 89 -3.28 22.68 25.00
CA LYS A 89 -4.33 22.89 26.02
C LYS A 89 -4.21 21.98 27.25
N ARG A 90 -3.19 21.11 27.30
CA ARG A 90 -2.90 20.23 28.45
C ARG A 90 -1.56 20.55 29.15
N SER A 91 -0.94 21.67 28.81
CA SER A 91 0.24 22.21 29.53
C SER A 91 -0.15 23.42 30.36
#